data_AF-A0A966AB64-F1
#
_entry.id   AF-A0A966AB64-F1
#
_cell.length_a   1.000
_cell.length_b   1.000
_cell.length_c   1.000
_cell.angle_alpha   90.00
_cell.angle_beta   90.00
_cell.angle_gamma   90.00
#
_symmetry.space_group_name_H-M   'P 1'
#
loop_
_entity.id
_entity.type
_entity.pdbx_description
1 polymer ?
#
loop_
_entity_poly.entity_id
_entity_poly.type
_entity_poly.pdbx_seq_one_letter_code
_entity_poly.pdbx_strand_id
1 'polypeptide(L)'
;MPNFTSWYKTILLLVIVLQSTCLATSIFGDEKTPQEPETAAVVKVLFVGNSFTFWNGGLDRHLKILSDSMTPSLGYQTESVVKGGASLEVMWNRTKAVEKINKGNYDIVILQEDIPETTVVSFKEYSNKFIELVRKSGARPILFMAWDYERLNWISMQEIIEAHLEVSKSLKVEVAPVGLAWSLSKKRQPALNMYAKDAEHPSVPGMYLSLIVIEATISGKDPRSRAPKKLPIKNLETLNSEGRKFLRNIAKESILQWKKLLSKKKR
;
A
#
# COMPACT_ATOMS: atom_id res chain seq x y z
N MET A 1 -49.07 -29.81 45.63
CA MET A 1 -50.45 -29.31 45.87
C MET A 1 -50.95 -29.94 47.16
N PRO A 2 -51.68 -29.24 48.07
CA PRO A 2 -52.19 -27.85 48.08
C PRO A 2 -51.49 -26.97 49.19
N ASN A 3 -51.33 -25.63 49.14
CA ASN A 3 -52.27 -24.47 49.08
C ASN A 3 -53.24 -24.42 50.30
N PHE A 4 -53.46 -23.35 51.09
CA PHE A 4 -53.46 -21.89 50.86
C PHE A 4 -53.66 -21.09 52.19
N THR A 5 -53.10 -19.85 52.24
CA THR A 5 -53.61 -18.56 52.82
C THR A 5 -54.04 -18.32 54.29
N SER A 6 -53.55 -17.21 54.88
CA SER A 6 -54.32 -16.01 55.33
C SER A 6 -53.39 -15.06 56.14
N TRP A 7 -52.99 -13.88 55.65
CA TRP A 7 -53.60 -12.55 55.84
C TRP A 7 -54.02 -12.16 57.27
N TYR A 8 -53.34 -11.14 57.82
CA TYR A 8 -53.91 -10.15 58.74
C TYR A 8 -53.42 -8.75 58.39
N LYS A 9 -54.38 -7.83 58.39
CA LYS A 9 -54.30 -6.35 58.34
C LYS A 9 -53.56 -5.88 59.62
N THR A 10 -53.00 -4.67 59.76
CA THR A 10 -53.74 -3.41 59.90
C THR A 10 -52.78 -2.20 60.06
N ILE A 11 -53.29 -1.02 59.65
CA ILE A 11 -53.06 0.36 60.17
C ILE A 11 -51.79 1.12 59.76
N LEU A 12 -52.06 2.14 58.94
CA LEU A 12 -51.34 3.38 58.69
C LEU A 12 -51.08 4.17 60.00
N LEU A 13 -49.86 4.69 60.18
CA LEU A 13 -49.70 6.02 60.76
C LEU A 13 -48.48 6.74 60.20
N LEU A 14 -48.79 7.85 59.55
CA LEU A 14 -47.90 8.85 58.96
C LEU A 14 -47.10 9.54 60.07
N VAL A 15 -45.78 9.57 59.97
CA VAL A 15 -44.96 10.65 60.55
C VAL A 15 -43.95 11.06 59.49
N ILE A 16 -44.25 12.17 58.81
CA ILE A 16 -43.33 12.84 57.90
C ILE A 16 -42.39 13.68 58.76
N VAL A 17 -41.12 13.26 58.85
CA VAL A 17 -40.03 14.13 59.31
C VAL A 17 -39.30 14.59 58.07
N LEU A 18 -39.44 15.88 57.72
CA LEU A 18 -38.57 16.54 56.75
C LEU A 18 -37.16 16.59 57.35
N GLN A 19 -36.25 15.78 56.82
CA GLN A 19 -34.82 16.05 56.92
C GLN A 19 -34.33 16.52 55.56
N SER A 20 -34.06 17.82 55.47
CA SER A 20 -33.33 18.44 54.37
C SER A 20 -31.88 17.97 54.40
N THR A 21 -31.57 16.90 53.67
CA THR A 21 -30.21 16.53 53.34
C THR A 21 -29.87 17.06 51.95
N CYS A 22 -28.91 17.99 51.94
CA CYS A 22 -28.27 18.50 50.74
C CYS A 22 -27.46 17.34 50.12
N LEU A 23 -28.03 16.63 49.14
CA LEU A 23 -27.26 15.71 48.31
C LEU A 23 -26.48 16.55 47.30
N ALA A 24 -25.22 16.80 47.63
CA ALA A 24 -24.23 17.17 46.62
C ALA A 24 -24.11 15.98 45.64
N THR A 25 -24.68 16.14 44.45
CA THR A 25 -24.47 15.22 43.34
C THR A 25 -23.02 15.34 42.90
N SER A 26 -22.21 14.33 43.21
CA SER A 26 -20.92 14.16 42.56
C SER A 26 -21.17 13.85 41.08
N ILE A 27 -21.08 14.88 40.24
CA ILE A 27 -20.93 14.73 38.79
C ILE A 27 -19.50 14.21 38.59
N PHE A 28 -19.27 12.91 38.79
CA PHE A 28 -18.10 12.26 38.23
C PHE A 28 -18.37 12.13 36.73
N GLY A 29 -17.91 13.15 36.00
CA GLY A 29 -17.67 13.01 34.58
C GLY A 29 -16.72 11.83 34.39
N ASP A 30 -17.11 10.94 33.49
CA ASP A 30 -16.28 9.86 32.99
C ASP A 30 -15.10 10.51 32.25
N GLU A 31 -14.05 10.87 32.99
CA GLU A 31 -12.77 11.30 32.42
C GLU A 31 -12.24 10.10 31.64
N LYS A 32 -12.52 10.08 30.33
CA LYS A 32 -11.79 9.25 29.38
C LYS A 32 -10.32 9.56 29.59
N THR A 33 -9.62 8.64 30.25
CA THR A 33 -8.17 8.57 30.30
C THR A 33 -7.64 8.86 28.89
N PRO A 34 -6.68 9.79 28.71
CA PRO A 34 -6.07 10.01 27.41
C PRO A 34 -5.51 8.68 26.93
N GLN A 35 -6.18 8.08 25.94
CA GLN A 35 -5.69 6.88 25.28
C GLN A 35 -4.38 7.30 24.61
N GLU A 36 -3.26 6.76 25.10
CA GLU A 36 -1.96 6.92 24.46
C GLU A 36 -2.15 6.74 22.96
N PRO A 37 -1.58 7.63 22.11
CA PRO A 37 -1.82 7.56 20.68
C PRO A 37 -1.48 6.16 20.20
N GLU A 38 -2.49 5.42 19.75
CA GLU A 38 -2.39 4.04 19.31
C GLU A 38 -1.22 3.94 18.32
N THR A 39 -0.09 3.42 18.79
CA THR A 39 1.12 3.28 17.98
C THR A 39 0.78 2.35 16.84
N ALA A 40 0.84 2.85 15.61
CA ALA A 40 0.50 2.06 14.43
C ALA A 40 1.29 0.76 14.41
N ALA A 41 0.60 -0.36 14.17
CA ALA A 41 1.22 -1.66 14.07
C ALA A 41 2.36 -1.64 13.03
N VAL A 42 3.50 -2.19 13.40
CA VAL A 42 4.68 -2.26 12.52
C VAL A 42 4.39 -3.21 11.36
N VAL A 43 4.66 -2.77 10.14
CA VAL A 43 4.55 -3.57 8.91
C VAL A 43 5.90 -3.59 8.18
N LYS A 44 6.55 -4.74 8.12
CA LYS A 44 7.86 -4.94 7.48
C LYS A 44 7.68 -5.24 5.99
N VAL A 45 8.21 -4.35 5.15
CA VAL A 45 8.10 -4.41 3.69
C VAL A 45 9.49 -4.58 3.08
N LEU A 46 9.68 -5.65 2.31
CA LEU A 46 10.88 -5.84 1.49
C LEU A 46 10.58 -5.46 0.04
N PHE A 47 11.42 -4.62 -0.56
CA PHE A 47 11.43 -4.38 -2.00
C PHE A 47 12.50 -5.24 -2.67
N VAL A 48 12.14 -5.93 -3.75
CA VAL A 48 13.06 -6.69 -4.61
C VAL A 48 12.93 -6.13 -6.02
N GLY A 49 14.01 -5.62 -6.59
CA GLY A 49 13.97 -5.02 -7.93
C GLY A 49 15.30 -4.43 -8.39
N ASN A 50 15.21 -3.45 -9.29
CA ASN A 50 16.36 -2.82 -9.93
C ASN A 50 16.37 -1.30 -9.73
N SER A 51 16.95 -0.57 -10.68
CA SER A 51 17.00 0.89 -10.67
C SER A 51 15.62 1.55 -10.63
N PHE A 52 14.55 0.91 -11.12
CA PHE A 52 13.18 1.43 -10.95
C PHE A 52 12.73 1.45 -9.49
N THR A 53 13.37 0.63 -8.64
CA THR A 53 13.17 0.64 -7.19
C THR A 53 14.07 1.65 -6.49
N PHE A 54 15.38 1.71 -6.79
CA PHE A 54 16.32 2.55 -6.02
C PHE A 54 16.56 3.98 -6.57
N TRP A 55 16.17 4.26 -7.82
CA TRP A 55 16.38 5.57 -8.45
C TRP A 55 15.61 6.68 -7.70
N ASN A 56 16.09 7.92 -7.80
CA ASN A 56 15.56 9.08 -7.06
C ASN A 56 15.49 8.88 -5.54
N GLY A 57 16.35 8.05 -4.96
CA GLY A 57 16.48 7.88 -3.51
C GLY A 57 15.71 6.70 -2.91
N GLY A 58 15.07 5.88 -3.73
CA GLY A 58 14.52 4.58 -3.34
C GLY A 58 13.06 4.60 -2.91
N LEU A 59 12.22 3.80 -3.57
CA LEU A 59 10.81 3.63 -3.22
C LEU A 59 10.62 3.01 -1.83
N ASP A 60 11.54 2.16 -1.38
CA ASP A 60 11.58 1.64 -0.02
C ASP A 60 11.72 2.79 0.99
N ARG A 61 12.73 3.64 0.82
CA ARG A 61 12.95 4.80 1.68
C ARG A 61 11.78 5.80 1.61
N HIS A 62 11.24 6.04 0.43
CA HIS A 62 10.12 6.96 0.26
C HIS A 62 8.82 6.43 0.86
N LEU A 63 8.61 5.11 0.88
CA LEU A 63 7.49 4.49 1.58
C LEU A 63 7.63 4.69 3.10
N LYS A 64 8.83 4.53 3.66
CA LYS A 64 9.09 4.87 5.08
C LYS A 64 8.83 6.34 5.38
N ILE A 65 9.33 7.25 4.53
CA ILE A 65 9.12 8.69 4.69
C ILE A 65 7.63 9.04 4.63
N LEU A 66 6.88 8.47 3.68
CA LEU A 66 5.43 8.65 3.59
C LEU A 66 4.76 8.13 4.86
N SER A 67 5.14 6.95 5.34
CA SER A 67 4.63 6.35 6.57
C SER A 67 4.75 7.27 7.77
N ASP A 68 5.96 7.82 7.98
CA ASP A 68 6.27 8.69 9.12
C ASP A 68 5.61 10.07 9.00
N SER A 69 5.28 10.50 7.78
CA SER A 69 4.67 11.79 7.52
C SER A 69 3.15 11.80 7.71
N MET A 70 2.52 10.63 7.86
CA MET A 70 1.08 10.51 8.11
C MET A 70 0.74 10.64 9.60
N THR A 71 -0.51 11.00 9.89
CA THR A 71 -1.03 11.07 11.27
C THR A 71 -2.36 10.33 11.35
N PRO A 72 -2.44 9.17 12.06
CA PRO A 72 -1.31 8.45 12.65
C PRO A 72 -0.33 7.94 11.59
N SER A 73 0.88 7.56 12.01
CA SER A 73 1.87 6.93 11.12
C SER A 73 1.30 5.66 10.48
N LEU A 74 1.78 5.26 9.30
CA LEU A 74 1.35 4.01 8.66
C LEU A 74 2.12 2.78 9.16
N GLY A 75 3.15 2.95 10.01
CA GLY A 75 3.89 1.85 10.65
C GLY A 75 4.86 1.07 9.74
N TYR A 76 5.16 1.53 8.53
CA TYR A 76 6.01 0.80 7.60
C TYR A 76 7.47 0.80 8.07
N GLN A 77 8.10 -0.38 8.08
CA GLN A 77 9.55 -0.56 8.14
C GLN A 77 10.00 -1.19 6.82
N THR A 78 10.99 -0.60 6.16
CA THR A 78 11.29 -0.93 4.77
C THR A 78 12.76 -1.33 4.60
N GLU A 79 12.98 -2.38 3.81
CA GLU A 79 14.30 -2.77 3.30
C GLU A 79 14.21 -3.03 1.80
N SER A 80 15.37 -3.11 1.14
CA SER A 80 15.43 -3.47 -0.27
C SER A 80 16.60 -4.41 -0.59
N VAL A 81 16.40 -5.28 -1.57
CA VAL A 81 17.45 -5.99 -2.30
C VAL A 81 17.35 -5.53 -3.75
N VAL A 82 18.36 -4.80 -4.22
CA VAL A 82 18.34 -4.21 -5.55
C VAL A 82 19.61 -4.45 -6.35
N LYS A 83 19.46 -4.56 -7.67
CA LYS A 83 20.57 -4.65 -8.63
C LYS A 83 20.19 -3.96 -9.94
N GLY A 84 20.99 -3.00 -10.41
CA GLY A 84 20.71 -2.26 -11.66
C GLY A 84 20.52 -3.20 -12.86
N GLY A 85 19.52 -2.93 -13.69
CA GLY A 85 19.15 -3.74 -14.87
C GLY A 85 18.67 -5.16 -14.57
N ALA A 86 18.43 -5.53 -13.30
CA ALA A 86 18.02 -6.89 -12.97
C ALA A 86 16.52 -7.11 -13.25
N SER A 87 16.21 -8.17 -13.99
CA SER A 87 14.89 -8.79 -14.02
C SER A 87 14.66 -9.69 -12.80
N LEU A 88 13.45 -10.21 -12.59
CA LEU A 88 13.21 -11.19 -11.51
C LEU A 88 14.11 -12.43 -11.66
N GLU A 89 14.42 -12.88 -12.87
CA GLU A 89 15.39 -13.95 -13.11
C GLU A 89 16.77 -13.64 -12.49
N VAL A 90 17.27 -12.43 -12.75
CA VAL A 90 18.56 -11.99 -12.21
C VAL A 90 18.46 -11.85 -10.69
N MET A 91 17.36 -11.31 -10.18
CA MET A 91 17.14 -11.20 -8.73
C MET A 91 17.15 -12.58 -8.05
N TRP A 92 16.54 -13.59 -8.66
CA TRP A 92 16.49 -14.95 -8.15
C TRP A 92 17.88 -15.61 -8.14
N ASN A 93 18.61 -15.53 -9.25
CA ASN A 93 19.84 -16.29 -9.44
C ASN A 93 21.12 -15.58 -8.97
N ARG A 94 21.12 -14.24 -8.94
CA ARG A 94 22.35 -13.42 -8.85
C ARG A 94 22.32 -12.38 -7.74
N THR A 95 21.37 -12.47 -6.81
CA THR A 95 21.28 -11.58 -5.64
C THR A 95 20.95 -12.35 -4.37
N LYS A 96 20.89 -11.64 -3.24
CA LYS A 96 20.48 -12.21 -1.95
C LYS A 96 18.96 -12.22 -1.75
N ALA A 97 18.14 -11.94 -2.78
CA ALA A 97 16.69 -11.82 -2.62
C ALA A 97 16.06 -13.11 -2.05
N VAL A 98 16.41 -14.28 -2.59
CA VAL A 98 15.90 -15.58 -2.12
C VAL A 98 16.29 -15.84 -0.65
N GLU A 99 17.55 -15.56 -0.30
CA GLU A 99 18.03 -15.70 1.08
C GLU A 99 17.31 -14.73 2.03
N LYS A 100 17.18 -13.46 1.63
CA LYS A 100 16.57 -12.40 2.43
C LYS A 100 15.08 -12.67 2.68
N ILE A 101 14.35 -13.16 1.68
CA ILE A 101 12.93 -13.57 1.83
C ILE A 101 12.81 -14.76 2.79
N ASN A 102 13.65 -15.79 2.65
CA ASN A 102 13.58 -16.98 3.52
C ASN A 102 13.92 -16.70 4.98
N LYS A 103 14.92 -15.85 5.23
CA LYS A 103 15.43 -15.55 6.58
C LYS A 103 14.71 -14.39 7.26
N GLY A 104 14.04 -13.54 6.47
CA GLY A 104 13.34 -12.37 6.97
C GLY A 104 11.96 -12.71 7.49
N ASN A 105 11.50 -11.95 8.49
CA ASN A 105 10.12 -11.97 8.94
C ASN A 105 9.40 -10.75 8.35
N TYR A 106 9.25 -10.74 7.02
CA TYR A 106 8.53 -9.67 6.31
C TYR A 106 7.04 -9.95 6.29
N ASP A 107 6.24 -8.90 6.41
CA ASP A 107 4.79 -8.98 6.22
C ASP A 107 4.44 -8.90 4.73
N ILE A 108 5.23 -8.13 3.97
CA ILE A 108 5.00 -7.84 2.55
C ILE A 108 6.32 -7.92 1.79
N VAL A 109 6.29 -8.54 0.62
CA VAL A 109 7.39 -8.48 -0.36
C VAL A 109 6.87 -7.90 -1.67
N ILE A 110 7.42 -6.75 -2.07
CA ILE A 110 7.18 -6.11 -3.35
C ILE A 110 8.20 -6.63 -4.36
N LEU A 111 7.70 -7.26 -5.42
CA LEU A 111 8.50 -7.89 -6.47
C LEU A 111 8.37 -7.07 -7.76
N GLN A 112 9.39 -6.29 -8.10
CA GLN A 112 9.40 -5.48 -9.31
C GLN A 112 10.00 -6.28 -10.47
N GLU A 113 9.28 -6.30 -11.60
CA GLU A 113 9.81 -6.79 -12.89
C GLU A 113 10.02 -5.63 -13.85
N ASP A 114 11.08 -5.71 -14.65
CA ASP A 114 11.36 -4.86 -15.81
C ASP A 114 11.31 -5.74 -17.06
N ILE A 115 10.08 -6.00 -17.56
CA ILE A 115 9.89 -6.90 -18.70
C ILE A 115 10.77 -6.50 -19.88
N PRO A 116 10.90 -5.20 -20.27
CA PRO A 116 11.84 -4.78 -21.30
C PRO A 116 13.27 -5.35 -21.18
N GLU A 117 13.82 -5.57 -19.99
CA GLU A 117 15.16 -6.20 -19.79
C GLU A 117 15.15 -7.74 -19.82
N THR A 118 14.01 -8.36 -20.12
CA THR A 118 13.85 -9.82 -20.14
C THR A 118 12.83 -10.28 -21.19
N THR A 119 12.13 -11.39 -20.96
CA THR A 119 11.06 -11.88 -21.81
C THR A 119 9.79 -12.12 -20.99
N VAL A 120 8.62 -12.11 -21.64
CA VAL A 120 7.35 -12.45 -20.99
C VAL A 120 7.37 -13.86 -20.38
N VAL A 121 8.09 -14.80 -21.01
CA VAL A 121 8.25 -16.18 -20.50
C VAL A 121 9.04 -16.18 -19.20
N SER A 122 10.20 -15.52 -19.17
CA SER A 122 11.03 -15.43 -17.95
C SER A 122 10.29 -14.70 -16.83
N PHE A 123 9.62 -13.57 -17.14
CA PHE A 123 8.77 -12.87 -16.17
C PHE A 123 7.73 -13.80 -15.51
N LYS A 124 6.99 -14.58 -16.30
CA LYS A 124 5.97 -15.51 -15.78
C LYS A 124 6.58 -16.59 -14.89
N GLU A 125 7.69 -17.18 -15.33
CA GLU A 125 8.39 -18.24 -14.60
C GLU A 125 8.91 -17.73 -13.24
N TYR A 126 9.65 -16.62 -13.23
CA TYR A 126 10.26 -16.10 -12.01
C TYR A 126 9.27 -15.38 -11.10
N SER A 127 8.18 -14.84 -11.65
CA SER A 127 7.02 -14.44 -10.84
C SER A 127 6.48 -15.63 -10.06
N ASN A 128 6.24 -16.79 -10.71
CA ASN A 128 5.76 -17.98 -10.01
C ASN A 128 6.71 -18.40 -8.88
N LYS A 129 8.01 -18.52 -9.19
CA LYS A 129 9.04 -18.90 -8.22
C LYS A 129 9.08 -17.95 -7.01
N PHE A 130 9.12 -16.65 -7.23
CA PHE A 130 9.14 -15.68 -6.12
C PHE A 130 7.83 -15.65 -5.34
N ILE A 131 6.68 -15.73 -6.00
CA ILE A 131 5.37 -15.68 -5.33
C ILE A 131 5.19 -16.90 -4.43
N GLU A 132 5.57 -18.09 -4.89
CA GLU A 132 5.58 -19.31 -4.07
C GLU A 132 6.52 -19.16 -2.87
N LEU A 133 7.74 -18.64 -3.10
CA LEU A 133 8.72 -18.42 -2.05
C LEU A 133 8.20 -17.46 -0.96
N VAL A 134 7.66 -16.31 -1.36
CA VAL A 134 7.13 -15.28 -0.46
C VAL A 134 5.95 -15.82 0.35
N ARG A 135 5.05 -16.59 -0.28
CA ARG A 135 3.95 -17.24 0.45
C ARG A 135 4.45 -18.28 1.45
N LYS A 136 5.48 -19.05 1.08
CA LYS A 136 6.09 -20.05 1.97
C LYS A 136 6.76 -19.40 3.18
N SER A 137 7.28 -18.18 3.05
CA SER A 137 7.81 -17.42 4.20
C SER A 137 6.71 -16.78 5.06
N GLY A 138 5.43 -16.95 4.71
CA GLY A 138 4.30 -16.33 5.41
C GLY A 138 4.02 -14.87 5.02
N ALA A 139 4.79 -14.32 4.08
CA ALA A 139 4.63 -12.94 3.64
C ALA A 139 3.59 -12.81 2.52
N ARG A 140 3.06 -11.60 2.34
CA ARG A 140 2.15 -11.26 1.23
C ARG A 140 2.94 -10.78 0.00
N PRO A 141 2.89 -11.49 -1.15
CA PRO A 141 3.53 -11.01 -2.38
C PRO A 141 2.67 -9.96 -3.09
N ILE A 142 3.31 -8.90 -3.55
CA ILE A 142 2.73 -7.91 -4.46
C ILE A 142 3.68 -7.73 -5.64
N LEU A 143 3.19 -7.93 -6.87
CA LEU A 143 3.96 -7.61 -8.07
C LEU A 143 3.90 -6.11 -8.35
N PHE A 144 5.04 -5.48 -8.53
CA PHE A 144 5.15 -4.13 -9.07
C PHE A 144 5.28 -4.22 -10.59
N MET A 145 4.20 -3.85 -11.28
CA MET A 145 4.17 -3.66 -12.73
C MET A 145 4.88 -2.37 -13.13
N ALA A 146 6.11 -2.48 -13.62
CA ALA A 146 6.85 -1.36 -14.20
C ALA A 146 6.27 -0.92 -15.57
N TRP A 147 7.06 -0.18 -16.34
CA TRP A 147 6.62 0.51 -17.56
C TRP A 147 7.48 0.16 -18.77
N ASP A 148 7.01 0.56 -19.94
CA ASP A 148 7.75 0.56 -21.19
C ASP A 148 8.70 1.75 -21.29
N TYR A 149 9.71 1.65 -22.16
CA TYR A 149 10.60 2.76 -22.49
C TYR A 149 11.23 2.54 -23.87
N GLU A 150 11.62 3.65 -24.50
CA GLU A 150 11.98 3.71 -25.92
C GLU A 150 13.32 3.01 -26.23
N ARG A 151 14.24 2.91 -25.27
CA ARG A 151 15.58 2.35 -25.50
C ARG A 151 15.53 0.91 -26.04
N LEU A 152 14.63 0.07 -25.52
CA LEU A 152 14.50 -1.33 -25.93
C LEU A 152 13.28 -1.59 -26.81
N ASN A 153 12.15 -0.93 -26.52
CA ASN A 153 10.96 -0.81 -27.39
C ASN A 153 10.48 -2.09 -28.11
N TRP A 154 10.74 -3.28 -27.55
CA TRP A 154 10.28 -4.54 -28.13
C TRP A 154 8.92 -4.98 -27.57
N ILE A 155 8.49 -4.37 -26.45
CA ILE A 155 7.21 -4.65 -25.79
C ILE A 155 6.51 -3.35 -25.46
N SER A 156 5.21 -3.30 -25.74
CA SER A 156 4.35 -2.16 -25.41
C SER A 156 3.81 -2.23 -23.98
N MET A 157 3.35 -1.09 -23.44
CA MET A 157 2.59 -1.09 -22.18
C MET A 157 1.39 -2.02 -22.18
N GLN A 158 0.71 -2.18 -23.31
CA GLN A 158 -0.48 -3.02 -23.39
C GLN A 158 -0.11 -4.49 -23.18
N GLU A 159 0.98 -4.95 -23.78
CA GLU A 159 1.51 -6.30 -23.60
C GLU A 159 2.04 -6.52 -22.18
N ILE A 160 2.69 -5.52 -21.57
CA ILE A 160 3.10 -5.58 -20.15
C ILE A 160 1.87 -5.74 -19.24
N ILE A 161 0.80 -4.97 -19.49
CA ILE A 161 -0.46 -5.06 -18.74
C ILE A 161 -1.08 -6.45 -18.88
N GLU A 162 -1.10 -7.00 -20.09
CA GLU A 162 -1.65 -8.33 -20.36
C GLU A 162 -0.86 -9.44 -19.68
N ALA A 163 0.48 -9.39 -19.73
CA ALA A 163 1.34 -10.34 -19.05
C ALA A 163 1.09 -10.35 -17.54
N HIS A 164 1.01 -9.17 -16.92
CA HIS A 164 0.70 -9.05 -15.49
C HIS A 164 -0.73 -9.50 -15.16
N LEU A 165 -1.69 -9.27 -16.06
CA LEU A 165 -3.08 -9.70 -15.86
C LEU A 165 -3.17 -11.22 -15.85
N GLU A 166 -2.43 -11.88 -16.74
CA GLU A 166 -2.32 -13.33 -16.77
C GLU A 166 -1.71 -13.87 -15.48
N VAL A 167 -0.56 -13.35 -15.05
CA VAL A 167 0.11 -13.76 -13.80
C VAL A 167 -0.77 -13.51 -12.57
N SER A 168 -1.42 -12.34 -12.51
CA SER A 168 -2.32 -12.00 -11.40
C SER A 168 -3.50 -12.98 -11.31
N LYS A 169 -4.10 -13.34 -12.44
CA LYS A 169 -5.23 -14.29 -12.48
C LYS A 169 -4.78 -15.73 -12.20
N SER A 170 -3.68 -16.19 -12.79
CA SER A 170 -3.21 -17.58 -12.63
C SER A 170 -2.70 -17.83 -11.22
N LEU A 171 -1.92 -16.90 -10.66
CA LEU A 171 -1.29 -17.06 -9.35
C LEU A 171 -2.09 -16.43 -8.22
N LYS A 172 -3.22 -15.76 -8.50
CA LYS A 172 -4.03 -15.02 -7.53
C LYS A 172 -3.18 -14.04 -6.70
N VAL A 173 -2.30 -13.30 -7.37
CA VAL A 173 -1.37 -12.35 -6.74
C VAL A 173 -1.84 -10.91 -6.98
N GLU A 174 -1.65 -10.06 -5.98
CA GLU A 174 -1.90 -8.63 -6.10
C GLU A 174 -0.86 -7.98 -7.02
N VAL A 175 -1.28 -6.96 -7.78
CA VAL A 175 -0.41 -6.16 -8.64
C VAL A 175 -0.58 -4.69 -8.26
N ALA A 176 0.54 -3.99 -8.06
CA ALA A 176 0.61 -2.54 -8.05
C ALA A 176 0.75 -2.06 -9.51
N PRO A 177 -0.32 -1.50 -10.13
CA PRO A 177 -0.37 -1.23 -11.57
C PRO A 177 0.32 0.10 -11.92
N VAL A 178 1.61 0.23 -11.59
CA VAL A 178 2.38 1.49 -11.72
C VAL A 178 2.50 1.90 -13.19
N GLY A 179 2.90 0.99 -14.08
CA GLY A 179 3.00 1.30 -15.50
C GLY A 179 1.66 1.74 -16.13
N LEU A 180 0.54 1.11 -15.73
CA LEU A 180 -0.79 1.57 -16.14
C LEU A 180 -1.07 3.00 -15.65
N ALA A 181 -0.71 3.31 -14.39
CA ALA A 181 -0.87 4.66 -13.85
C ALA A 181 -0.04 5.69 -14.63
N TRP A 182 1.20 5.34 -14.98
CA TRP A 182 2.06 6.18 -15.80
C TRP A 182 1.46 6.44 -17.18
N SER A 183 0.96 5.41 -17.86
CA SER A 183 0.27 5.54 -19.15
C SER A 183 -0.95 6.47 -19.08
N LEU A 184 -1.72 6.39 -17.99
CA LEU A 184 -2.83 7.32 -17.75
C LEU A 184 -2.33 8.75 -17.53
N SER A 185 -1.30 8.96 -16.72
CA SER A 185 -0.71 10.29 -16.52
C SER A 185 -0.21 10.89 -17.83
N LYS A 186 0.57 10.13 -18.61
CA LYS A 186 1.09 10.54 -19.94
C LYS A 186 -0.04 10.99 -20.85
N LYS A 187 -1.16 10.26 -20.88
CA LYS A 187 -2.33 10.61 -21.70
C LYS A 187 -3.07 11.86 -21.24
N ARG A 188 -3.18 12.07 -19.93
CA ARG A 188 -3.99 13.15 -19.34
C ARG A 188 -3.22 14.48 -19.22
N GLN A 189 -1.93 14.41 -18.93
CA GLN A 189 -1.07 15.58 -18.78
C GLN A 189 0.32 15.30 -19.37
N PRO A 190 0.47 15.32 -20.70
CA PRO A 190 1.74 14.99 -21.38
C PRO A 190 2.94 15.85 -20.95
N ALA A 191 2.70 17.10 -20.56
CA ALA A 191 3.73 18.01 -20.07
C ALA A 191 4.34 17.56 -18.73
N LEU A 192 3.65 16.70 -17.97
CA LEU A 192 4.18 16.12 -16.74
C LEU A 192 4.89 14.80 -17.07
N ASN A 193 6.17 14.91 -17.43
CA ASN A 193 6.94 13.74 -17.86
C ASN A 193 7.21 12.78 -16.70
N MET A 194 6.86 11.49 -16.89
CA MET A 194 7.11 10.43 -15.91
C MET A 194 8.57 9.94 -15.94
N TYR A 195 9.29 10.18 -17.03
CA TYR A 195 10.68 9.78 -17.21
C TYR A 195 11.64 10.91 -16.86
N ALA A 196 12.80 10.53 -16.34
CA ALA A 196 13.97 11.37 -16.24
C ALA A 196 14.56 11.65 -17.63
N LYS A 197 15.67 12.38 -17.67
CA LYS A 197 16.33 12.81 -18.93
C LYS A 197 16.80 11.63 -19.79
N ASP A 198 16.99 10.45 -19.19
CA ASP A 198 17.40 9.22 -19.88
C ASP A 198 16.24 8.47 -20.54
N ALA A 199 15.01 8.99 -20.44
CA ALA A 199 13.80 8.39 -21.02
C ALA A 199 13.49 6.96 -20.52
N GLU A 200 14.02 6.58 -19.35
CA GLU A 200 13.89 5.23 -18.82
C GLU A 200 13.57 5.26 -17.32
N HIS A 201 14.38 5.96 -16.53
CA HIS A 201 14.22 6.02 -15.09
C HIS A 201 13.11 7.00 -14.68
N PRO A 202 12.52 6.86 -13.48
CA PRO A 202 11.49 7.77 -13.04
C PRO A 202 12.02 9.20 -12.89
N SER A 203 11.23 10.17 -13.33
CA SER A 203 11.32 11.56 -12.86
C SER A 203 10.81 11.67 -11.42
N VAL A 204 10.86 12.88 -10.83
CA VAL A 204 10.20 13.14 -9.54
C VAL A 204 8.69 12.85 -9.60
N PRO A 205 7.92 13.36 -10.60
CA PRO A 205 6.54 12.97 -10.83
C PRO A 205 6.33 11.45 -10.96
N GLY A 206 7.16 10.78 -11.78
CA GLY A 206 7.07 9.33 -11.97
C GLY A 206 7.27 8.56 -10.67
N MET A 207 8.32 8.90 -9.92
CA MET A 207 8.60 8.30 -8.60
C MET A 207 7.46 8.55 -7.61
N TYR A 208 6.90 9.76 -7.54
CA TYR A 208 5.79 10.06 -6.65
C TYR A 208 4.54 9.25 -7.02
N LEU A 209 4.19 9.15 -8.30
CA LEU A 209 3.06 8.34 -8.73
C LEU A 209 3.27 6.85 -8.39
N SER A 210 4.46 6.31 -8.63
CA SER A 210 4.82 4.93 -8.28
C SER A 210 4.65 4.67 -6.78
N LEU A 211 5.17 5.55 -5.93
CA LEU A 211 5.03 5.48 -4.47
C LEU A 211 3.55 5.39 -4.05
N ILE A 212 2.72 6.28 -4.59
CA ILE A 212 1.30 6.37 -4.20
C ILE A 212 0.51 5.14 -4.67
N VAL A 213 0.81 4.61 -5.86
CA VAL A 213 0.17 3.39 -6.37
C VAL A 213 0.56 2.19 -5.51
N ILE A 214 1.85 2.02 -5.22
CA ILE A 214 2.36 0.90 -4.40
C ILE A 214 1.74 0.95 -3.00
N GLU A 215 1.74 2.11 -2.36
CA GLU A 215 1.18 2.25 -1.02
C GLU A 215 -0.33 1.98 -0.99
N ALA A 216 -1.09 2.45 -1.99
CA ALA A 216 -2.53 2.20 -2.05
C ALA A 216 -2.84 0.72 -2.35
N THR A 217 -1.98 0.01 -3.07
CA THR A 217 -2.07 -1.45 -3.21
C THR A 217 -1.77 -2.15 -1.89
N ILE A 218 -0.74 -1.72 -1.15
CA ILE A 218 -0.42 -2.27 0.18
C ILE A 218 -1.59 -2.09 1.14
N SER A 219 -2.10 -0.86 1.27
CA SER A 219 -3.06 -0.50 2.31
C SER A 219 -4.52 -0.77 1.93
N GLY A 220 -4.82 -0.91 0.64
CA GLY A 220 -6.18 -0.94 0.10
C GLY A 220 -6.97 0.35 0.29
N LYS A 221 -6.34 1.42 0.81
CA LYS A 221 -6.99 2.72 1.07
C LYS A 221 -7.02 3.58 -0.19
N ASP A 222 -7.88 4.60 -0.18
CA ASP A 222 -7.94 5.56 -1.28
C ASP A 222 -6.61 6.36 -1.34
N PRO A 223 -5.86 6.32 -2.45
CA PRO A 223 -4.55 6.99 -2.57
C PRO A 223 -4.63 8.50 -2.37
N ARG A 224 -5.81 9.11 -2.57
CA ARG A 224 -6.02 10.55 -2.35
C ARG A 224 -5.84 10.95 -0.88
N SER A 225 -5.94 10.00 0.04
CA SER A 225 -5.66 10.20 1.47
C SER A 225 -4.16 10.37 1.79
N ARG A 226 -3.24 10.02 0.87
CA ARG A 226 -1.79 10.15 1.06
C ARG A 226 -1.30 11.56 0.75
N ALA A 227 -1.84 12.51 1.50
CA ALA A 227 -1.61 13.94 1.34
C ALA A 227 -1.12 14.58 2.65
N PRO A 228 0.02 14.13 3.22
CA PRO A 228 0.55 14.74 4.42
C PRO A 228 0.95 16.20 4.15
N LYS A 229 0.85 17.06 5.19
CA LYS A 229 1.20 18.49 5.07
C LYS A 229 2.65 18.69 4.63
N LYS A 230 3.56 17.87 5.17
CA LYS A 230 4.97 17.83 4.81
C LYS A 230 5.30 16.43 4.33
N LEU A 231 6.03 16.33 3.22
CA LEU A 231 6.56 15.06 2.70
C LEU A 231 8.02 15.32 2.29
N PRO A 232 9.01 15.02 3.15
CA PRO A 232 10.40 15.41 2.96
C PRO A 232 11.12 14.47 1.98
N ILE A 233 10.65 14.44 0.74
CA ILE A 233 11.30 13.74 -0.38
C ILE A 233 12.07 14.77 -1.20
N LYS A 234 13.35 14.48 -1.47
CA LYS A 234 14.23 15.37 -2.24
C LYS A 234 13.62 15.69 -3.60
N ASN A 235 13.68 16.96 -4.00
CA ASN A 235 13.17 17.50 -5.26
C ASN A 235 11.65 17.42 -5.41
N LEU A 236 10.88 16.94 -4.42
CA LEU A 236 9.43 16.82 -4.53
C LEU A 236 8.75 18.20 -4.62
N GLU A 237 9.38 19.26 -4.12
CA GLU A 237 8.93 20.64 -4.26
C GLU A 237 8.79 21.10 -5.72
N THR A 238 9.51 20.46 -6.65
CA THR A 238 9.33 20.68 -8.10
C THR A 238 7.97 20.22 -8.61
N LEU A 239 7.29 19.33 -7.87
CA LEU A 239 5.92 18.90 -8.11
C LEU A 239 4.99 19.63 -7.12
N ASN A 240 4.34 20.70 -7.61
CA ASN A 240 3.46 21.53 -6.80
C ASN A 240 2.24 20.75 -6.23
N SER A 241 1.45 21.41 -5.37
CA SER A 241 0.29 20.78 -4.71
C SER A 241 -0.74 20.21 -5.69
N GLU A 242 -1.03 20.92 -6.79
CA GLU A 242 -1.98 20.47 -7.80
C GLU A 242 -1.44 19.28 -8.60
N GLY A 243 -0.15 19.28 -8.95
CA GLY A 243 0.51 18.12 -9.56
C GLY A 243 0.47 16.88 -8.66
N ARG A 244 0.74 17.04 -7.37
CA ARG A 244 0.61 15.94 -6.39
C ARG A 244 -0.83 15.44 -6.28
N LYS A 245 -1.81 16.34 -6.24
CA LYS A 245 -3.25 16.00 -6.19
C LYS A 245 -3.69 15.28 -7.46
N PHE A 246 -3.28 15.76 -8.62
CA PHE A 246 -3.51 15.12 -9.92
C PHE A 246 -2.98 13.68 -9.92
N LEU A 247 -1.71 13.48 -9.53
CA LEU A 247 -1.12 12.13 -9.51
C LEU A 247 -1.81 11.19 -8.52
N ARG A 248 -2.29 11.66 -7.36
CA ARG A 248 -3.12 10.83 -6.47
C ARG A 248 -4.46 10.44 -7.08
N ASN A 249 -5.06 11.30 -7.91
CA ASN A 249 -6.27 10.95 -8.67
C ASN A 249 -5.96 9.92 -9.77
N ILE A 250 -4.84 10.06 -10.48
CA ILE A 250 -4.38 9.08 -11.46
C ILE A 250 -4.15 7.72 -10.80
N ALA A 251 -3.52 7.68 -9.62
CA ALA A 251 -3.33 6.44 -8.86
C ALA A 251 -4.68 5.78 -8.50
N LYS A 252 -5.70 6.57 -8.13
CA LYS A 252 -7.05 6.03 -7.89
C LYS A 252 -7.65 5.44 -9.17
N GLU A 253 -7.59 6.20 -10.27
CA GLU A 253 -8.14 5.77 -11.56
C GLU A 253 -7.47 4.48 -12.04
N SER A 254 -6.14 4.37 -11.95
CA SER A 254 -5.39 3.20 -12.37
C SER A 254 -5.72 1.95 -11.56
N ILE A 255 -5.87 2.07 -10.23
CA ILE A 255 -6.26 0.96 -9.36
C ILE A 255 -7.68 0.48 -9.66
N LEU A 256 -8.61 1.41 -9.90
CA LEU A 256 -9.99 1.07 -10.28
C LEU A 256 -10.05 0.41 -11.66
N GLN A 257 -9.29 0.93 -12.62
CA GLN A 257 -9.19 0.36 -13.96
C GLN A 257 -8.58 -1.05 -13.91
N TRP A 258 -7.52 -1.25 -13.13
CA TRP A 258 -6.92 -2.56 -12.91
C TRP A 258 -7.91 -3.58 -12.32
N LYS A 259 -8.67 -3.19 -11.28
CA LYS A 259 -9.73 -4.03 -10.70
C LYS A 259 -10.79 -4.40 -11.74
N LYS A 260 -11.17 -3.47 -12.61
CA LYS A 260 -12.11 -3.73 -13.72
C LYS A 260 -11.55 -4.70 -14.77
N LEU A 261 -10.24 -4.66 -15.05
CA LEU A 261 -9.59 -5.63 -15.96
C LEU A 261 -9.59 -7.03 -15.36
N LEU A 262 -9.36 -7.15 -14.05
CA LEU A 262 -9.42 -8.42 -13.32
C LEU A 262 -10.83 -9.03 -13.33
N SER A 263 -11.88 -8.21 -13.19
CA SER A 263 -13.28 -8.69 -13.14
C SER A 263 -13.86 -9.12 -14.49
N LYS A 264 -13.22 -8.76 -15.61
CA LYS A 264 -13.64 -9.24 -16.94
C LYS A 264 -13.34 -10.74 -17.05
N LYS A 265 -14.39 -11.55 -17.18
CA LYS A 265 -14.27 -12.95 -17.66
C LYS A 265 -13.67 -12.93 -19.06
N LYS A 266 -12.77 -13.88 -19.38
CA LYS A 266 -12.35 -14.09 -20.78
C LYS A 266 -13.64 -14.31 -21.60
N ARG A 267 -13.84 -13.50 -22.62
CA ARG A 267 -14.88 -13.75 -23.64
C ARG A 267 -14.43 -14.94 -24.47
#